data_AF-A0A530GTY9-F1
#
_entry.id   AF-A0A530GTY9-F1
#
_cell.length_a   1.000
_cell.length_b   1.000
_cell.length_c   1.000
_cell.angle_alpha   90.00
_cell.angle_beta   90.00
_cell.angle_gamma   90.00
#
_symmetry.space_group_name_H-M   'P 1'
#
loop_
_entity.id
_entity.type
_entity.pdbx_description
1 polymer ?
#
loop_
_entity_poly.entity_id
_entity_poly.type
_entity_poly.pdbx_seq_one_letter_code
_entity_poly.pdbx_strand_id
1 'polypeptide(L)' 'MTHLTLDKISVHYDGQLVPAVERVSLDIAKGDFVVLVGRSGCGKT' A
#
# COMPACT_ATOMS: atom_id res chain seq x y z
N MET A 1 20.56 -5.24 -6.53
CA MET A 1 19.36 -5.98 -6.98
C MET A 1 18.16 -5.14 -6.56
N THR A 2 17.35 -4.65 -7.50
CA THR A 2 16.21 -3.76 -7.18
C THR A 2 15.06 -4.57 -6.58
N HIS A 3 14.57 -4.13 -5.43
CA HIS A 3 13.59 -4.84 -4.61
C HIS A 3 12.86 -3.80 -3.76
N LEU A 4 11.54 -3.94 -3.60
CA LEU A 4 10.72 -3.03 -2.81
C LEU A 4 10.09 -3.80 -1.65
N THR A 5 10.42 -3.39 -0.42
CA THR A 5 9.75 -3.86 0.79
C THR A 5 9.04 -2.72 1.49
N LEU A 6 7.78 -2.94 1.82
CA LEU A 6 7.00 -2.18 2.77
C LEU A 6 6.78 -3.07 3.99
N ASP A 7 7.11 -2.59 5.19
CA ASP A 7 6.84 -3.30 6.44
C ASP A 7 5.90 -2.50 7.34
N LYS A 8 4.68 -3.02 7.54
CA LYS A 8 3.65 -2.49 8.44
C LYS A 8 3.39 -0.99 8.26
N ILE A 9 3.41 -0.54 7.01
CA ILE A 9 3.17 0.86 6.66
C ILE A 9 1.70 1.18 6.86
N SER A 10 1.44 2.33 7.47
CA SER A 10 0.10 2.92 7.55
C SER A 10 0.13 4.30 6.92
N VAL A 11 -0.90 4.67 6.17
CA VAL A 11 -1.02 5.98 5.53
C VAL A 11 -2.28 6.65 6.01
N HIS A 12 -2.15 7.89 6.47
CA HIS A 12 -3.25 8.74 6.91
C HIS A 12 -3.25 10.02 6.09
N TYR A 13 -4.44 10.49 5.72
CA TYR A 13 -4.63 11.77 5.06
C TYR A 13 -5.39 12.73 5.98
N ASP A 14 -5.11 14.02 5.85
CA ASP A 14 -5.79 15.06 6.63
C ASP A 14 -7.31 14.97 6.46
N GLY A 15 -8.02 15.09 7.59
CA GLY A 15 -9.49 15.02 7.63
C GLY A 15 -10.08 13.60 7.62
N GLN A 16 -9.28 12.55 7.47
CA GLN A 16 -9.76 11.18 7.68
C GLN A 16 -9.64 10.74 9.14
N LEU A 17 -10.73 10.20 9.69
CA LEU A 17 -10.77 9.67 11.06
C LEU A 17 -9.99 8.35 11.22
N VAL A 18 -9.80 7.63 10.12
CA VAL A 18 -9.13 6.32 10.06
C VAL A 18 -8.05 6.33 8.99
N PRO A 19 -7.00 5.49 9.11
CA PRO A 19 -6.01 5.32 8.05
C PRO A 19 -6.65 4.92 6.71
N ALA A 20 -6.08 5.38 5.60
CA ALA A 20 -6.42 4.89 4.27
C ALA A 20 -5.91 3.45 4.04
N VAL A 21 -4.73 3.13 4.60
CA VAL A 21 -4.22 1.77 4.75
C VAL A 21 -3.60 1.62 6.14
N GLU A 22 -3.83 0.48 6.78
CA GLU A 22 -3.36 0.20 8.14
C GLU A 22 -2.43 -1.01 8.15
N ARG A 23 -1.19 -0.78 8.60
CA ARG A 23 -0.17 -1.80 8.85
C ARG A 23 0.03 -2.79 7.70
N VAL A 24 0.05 -2.29 6.47
CA VAL A 24 0.25 -3.10 5.26
C VAL A 24 1.73 -3.43 5.09
N SER A 25 2.02 -4.71 4.84
CA SER A 25 3.35 -5.17 4.39
C SER A 25 3.26 -5.72 2.98
N LEU A 26 4.23 -5.40 2.14
CA LEU A 26 4.32 -5.82 0.75
C LEU A 26 5.79 -6.04 0.38
N ASP A 27 6.06 -7.11 -0.34
CA ASP A 27 7.38 -7.42 -0.88
C ASP A 27 7.24 -7.64 -2.39
N ILE A 28 8.00 -6.88 -3.18
CA ILE A 28 7.98 -6.95 -4.64
C ILE A 28 9.40 -7.20 -5.14
N ALA A 29 9.58 -8.34 -5.81
CA ALA A 29 10.85 -8.71 -6.40
C ALA A 29 11.06 -8.06 -7.78
N LYS A 30 12.31 -8.05 -8.22
CA LYS A 30 12.65 -7.58 -9.56
C LYS A 30 11.95 -8.44 -10.62
N GLY A 31 11.17 -7.80 -11.49
CA GLY A 31 10.48 -8.47 -12.60
C GLY A 31 9.04 -8.86 -12.30
N ASP A 32 8.58 -8.67 -11.07
CA ASP A 32 7.17 -8.88 -10.72
C ASP A 32 6.29 -7.82 -11.40
N PHE A 33 5.14 -8.28 -11.91
CA PHE A 33 4.05 -7.43 -12.37
C PHE A 33 2.89 -7.55 -11.40
N VAL A 34 2.65 -6.49 -10.63
CA VAL A 34 1.65 -6.47 -9.55
C VAL A 34 0.53 -5.49 -9.89
N VAL A 35 -0.72 -5.91 -9.64
CA VAL A 35 -1.90 -5.06 -9.82
C VAL A 35 -2.63 -4.94 -8.48
N LEU A 36 -2.90 -3.70 -8.08
CA LEU A 36 -3.70 -3.40 -6.89
C LEU A 36 -5.15 -3.12 -7.28
N VAL A 37 -6.09 -3.90 -6.71
CA VAL A 37 -7.53 -3.82 -7.01
C VAL A 37 -8.34 -3.51 -5.75
N GLY A 38 -9.52 -2.90 -5.93
CA GLY A 38 -10.41 -2.57 -4.82
C GLY A 38 -11.38 -1.44 -5.14
N ARG A 39 -12.43 -1.28 -4.32
CA ARG A 39 -13.48 -0.25 -4.50
C ARG A 39 -12.88 1.17 -4.49
N SER A 40 -13.61 2.14 -5.04
CA SER A 40 -13.19 3.56 -4.97
C SER A 40 -12.99 3.99 -3.52
N GLY A 41 -11.92 4.73 -3.24
CA GLY A 41 -11.58 5.23 -1.90
C GLY A 41 -10.87 4.25 -0.95
N CYS A 42 -10.54 3.03 -1.37
CA CYS A 42 -9.89 2.04 -0.48
C CYS A 42 -8.37 2.18 -0.33
N GLY A 43 -7.78 3.35 -0.61
CA GLY A 43 -6.34 3.59 -0.40
C GLY A 43 -5.39 3.01 -1.46
N LYS A 44 -5.82 2.90 -2.74
CA LYS A 44 -4.96 2.38 -3.83
C LYS A 44 -4.00 3.41 -4.43
N THR A 45 -4.22 4.69 -4.18
CA THR A 45 -3.50 5.84 -4.76
C THR A 45 -2.98 6.66 -3.61
#